data_AF-T1DVQ5-F1
#
_entry.id   AF-T1DVQ5-F1
#
_cell.length_a   1.000
_cell.length_b   1.000
_cell.length_c   1.000
_cell.angle_alpha   90.00
_cell.angle_beta   90.00
_cell.angle_gamma   90.00
#
_symmetry.space_group_name_H-M   'P 1'
#
loop_
_entity.id
_entity.type
_entity.pdbx_description
1 polymer ?
#
loop_
_entity_poly.entity_id
_entity_poly.type
_entity_poly.pdbx_seq_one_letter_code
_entity_poly.pdbx_strand_id
1 'polypeptide(L)'
;MTSWTRESINLANNYDYLDRLYTIYPVISNVRRNLSPEVMNNLASMLLPTPNFARGELLNLLLEQEVFPIKDSYVAYLRRDRTAIERNPNTVNRIETTIANMGYQNVLREITRPIEANRQMGQHFKNWVNSQYFRYEKTNDINHFLTTDTLLVFIGSDKVMAEVAQDYFGYQAVVNPVYLSFTSRNFSSKLIAQISLKV
;
A
#
# COMPACT_ATOMS: atom_id res chain seq x y z
N MET A 1 27.85 -12.54 4.05
CA MET A 1 26.57 -12.91 3.39
C MET A 1 25.99 -14.08 4.18
N THR A 2 24.75 -13.98 4.67
CA THR A 2 24.16 -15.03 5.52
C THR A 2 23.78 -16.26 4.71
N SER A 3 23.55 -17.40 5.36
CA SER A 3 23.03 -18.62 4.71
C SER A 3 21.73 -18.33 3.97
N TRP A 4 20.81 -17.59 4.60
CA TRP A 4 19.53 -17.17 4.02
C TRP A 4 19.69 -16.28 2.79
N THR A 5 20.62 -15.33 2.78
CA THR A 5 20.87 -14.51 1.59
C THR A 5 21.32 -15.38 0.41
N ARG A 6 22.18 -16.39 0.66
CA ARG A 6 22.61 -17.33 -0.38
C ARG A 6 21.46 -18.19 -0.89
N GLU A 7 20.63 -18.71 0.01
CA GLU A 7 19.44 -19.49 -0.37
C GLU A 7 18.44 -18.64 -1.16
N SER A 8 18.21 -17.39 -0.79
CA SER A 8 17.35 -16.48 -1.55
C SER A 8 17.88 -16.22 -2.96
N ILE A 9 19.20 -16.05 -3.12
CA ILE A 9 19.83 -15.88 -4.43
C ILE A 9 19.68 -17.16 -5.26
N ASN A 10 19.94 -18.33 -4.67
CA ASN A 10 19.76 -19.61 -5.34
C ASN A 10 18.31 -19.81 -5.79
N LEU A 11 17.35 -19.53 -4.90
CA LEU A 11 15.92 -19.62 -5.20
C LEU A 11 15.53 -18.68 -6.35
N ALA A 12 15.95 -17.42 -6.30
CA ALA A 12 15.63 -16.42 -7.33
C ALA A 12 16.25 -16.75 -8.69
N ASN A 13 17.40 -17.42 -8.71
CA ASN A 13 18.09 -17.85 -9.93
C ASN A 13 17.57 -19.18 -10.49
N ASN A 14 16.71 -19.90 -9.77
CA ASN A 14 16.11 -21.15 -10.22
C ASN A 14 14.78 -20.91 -10.96
N TYR A 15 14.49 -21.80 -11.93
CA TYR A 15 13.49 -21.56 -12.98
C TYR A 15 12.03 -21.46 -12.52
N ASP A 16 11.66 -21.96 -11.34
CA ASP A 16 10.26 -21.98 -10.85
C ASP A 16 9.95 -20.90 -9.80
N TYR A 17 10.87 -19.93 -9.59
CA TYR A 17 10.68 -18.85 -8.61
C TYR A 17 9.37 -18.08 -8.84
N LEU A 18 9.08 -17.69 -10.09
CA LEU A 18 7.88 -16.92 -10.43
C LEU A 18 6.60 -17.74 -10.25
N ASP A 19 6.64 -19.04 -10.49
CA ASP A 19 5.50 -19.94 -10.29
C ASP A 19 5.19 -20.12 -8.79
N ARG A 20 6.24 -20.25 -7.98
CA ARG A 20 6.12 -20.24 -6.50
C ARG A 20 5.60 -18.91 -6.00
N LEU A 21 6.07 -17.81 -6.59
CA LEU A 21 5.61 -16.46 -6.26
C LEU A 21 4.13 -16.28 -6.58
N TYR A 22 3.65 -16.82 -7.70
CA TYR A 22 2.23 -16.78 -8.09
C TYR A 22 1.31 -17.50 -7.08
N THR A 23 1.81 -18.54 -6.39
CA THR A 23 1.06 -19.22 -5.32
C THR A 23 0.78 -18.29 -4.13
N ILE A 24 1.64 -17.30 -3.90
CA ILE A 24 1.51 -16.30 -2.84
C ILE A 24 0.79 -15.04 -3.35
N TYR A 25 1.09 -14.64 -4.59
CA TYR A 25 0.60 -13.44 -5.26
C TYR A 25 -0.08 -13.80 -6.57
N PRO A 26 -1.30 -14.35 -6.52
CA PRO A 26 -2.05 -14.63 -7.74
C PRO A 26 -2.36 -13.32 -8.47
N VAL A 27 -2.30 -13.35 -9.80
CA VAL A 27 -2.78 -12.23 -10.62
C VAL A 27 -4.30 -12.19 -10.53
N ILE A 28 -4.84 -11.19 -9.81
CA ILE A 28 -6.29 -11.01 -9.67
C ILE A 28 -6.79 -10.09 -10.77
N SER A 29 -7.82 -10.52 -11.49
CA SER A 29 -8.61 -9.63 -12.35
C SER A 29 -9.41 -8.68 -11.47
N ASN A 30 -8.84 -7.52 -11.16
CA ASN A 30 -9.48 -6.54 -10.30
C ASN A 30 -10.67 -5.91 -11.03
N VAL A 31 -11.85 -5.99 -10.42
CA VAL A 31 -13.05 -5.29 -10.89
C VAL A 31 -12.85 -3.78 -10.67
N ARG A 32 -13.47 -2.97 -11.53
CA ARG A 32 -13.52 -1.52 -11.35
C ARG A 32 -14.15 -1.18 -10.00
N ARG A 33 -13.65 -0.12 -9.36
CA ARG A 33 -14.23 0.37 -8.11
C ARG A 33 -15.66 0.85 -8.38
N ASN A 34 -16.56 0.55 -7.45
CA ASN A 34 -17.89 1.12 -7.47
C ASN A 34 -17.82 2.59 -7.05
N LEU A 35 -18.61 3.43 -7.71
CA LEU A 35 -18.74 4.85 -7.40
C LEU A 35 -20.20 5.10 -7.02
N SER A 36 -20.45 5.92 -6.01
CA SER A 36 -21.84 6.17 -5.60
C SER A 36 -22.60 6.88 -6.74
N PRO A 37 -23.90 6.55 -6.94
CA PRO A 37 -24.74 7.25 -7.91
C PRO A 37 -24.78 8.75 -7.70
N GLU A 38 -24.74 9.19 -6.44
CA GLU A 38 -24.68 10.60 -6.07
C GLU A 38 -23.42 11.30 -6.62
N VAL A 39 -22.23 10.71 -6.41
CA VAL A 39 -20.97 11.26 -6.93
C VAL A 39 -20.97 11.27 -8.45
N MET A 40 -21.51 10.21 -9.10
CA MET A 40 -21.65 10.17 -10.56
C MET A 40 -22.54 11.29 -11.10
N ASN A 41 -23.65 11.58 -10.42
CA ASN A 41 -24.57 12.65 -10.79
C ASN A 41 -23.94 14.02 -10.58
N ASN A 42 -23.23 14.24 -9.47
CA ASN A 42 -22.52 15.49 -9.19
C ASN A 42 -21.40 15.74 -10.20
N LEU A 43 -20.63 14.71 -10.56
CA LEU A 43 -19.62 14.83 -11.62
C LEU A 43 -20.25 15.12 -12.98
N ALA A 44 -21.40 14.52 -13.28
CA ALA A 44 -22.11 14.77 -14.53
C ALA A 44 -22.61 16.21 -14.60
N SER A 45 -23.22 16.75 -13.53
CA SER A 45 -23.70 18.13 -13.50
C SER A 45 -22.58 19.17 -13.59
N MET A 46 -21.40 18.85 -13.04
CA MET A 46 -20.22 19.73 -13.11
C MET A 46 -19.51 19.70 -14.47
N LEU A 47 -19.51 18.57 -15.19
CA LEU A 47 -18.68 18.36 -16.38
C LEU A 47 -19.46 18.28 -17.71
N LEU A 48 -20.79 18.20 -17.68
CA LEU A 48 -21.65 18.08 -18.87
C LEU A 48 -22.75 19.16 -18.89
N PRO A 49 -23.15 19.64 -20.09
CA PRO A 49 -22.51 19.46 -21.40
C PRO A 49 -21.25 20.33 -21.56
N THR A 50 -21.17 21.40 -20.79
CA THR A 50 -20.01 22.29 -20.66
C THR A 50 -19.64 22.37 -19.19
N PRO A 51 -18.35 22.34 -18.82
CA PRO A 51 -17.92 22.43 -17.44
C PRO A 51 -18.49 23.68 -16.74
N ASN A 52 -19.19 23.47 -15.62
CA ASN A 52 -19.82 24.53 -14.83
C ASN A 52 -19.75 24.19 -13.34
N PHE A 53 -18.84 24.84 -12.63
CA PHE A 53 -18.64 24.69 -11.19
C PHE A 53 -17.84 25.90 -10.67
N ALA A 54 -18.00 26.23 -9.39
CA ALA A 54 -17.15 27.25 -8.78
C ALA A 54 -15.76 26.68 -8.48
N ARG A 55 -14.74 27.55 -8.48
CA ARG A 55 -13.35 27.16 -8.21
C ARG A 55 -13.25 26.41 -6.87
N GLY A 56 -12.70 25.21 -6.91
CA GLY A 56 -12.50 24.33 -5.76
C GLY A 56 -13.63 23.31 -5.55
N GLU A 57 -14.80 23.47 -6.15
CA GLU A 57 -15.92 22.53 -5.98
C GLU A 57 -15.60 21.15 -6.56
N LEU A 58 -15.15 21.11 -7.81
CA LEU A 58 -14.76 19.88 -8.49
C LEU A 58 -13.60 19.21 -7.76
N LEU A 59 -12.61 20.00 -7.35
CA LEU A 59 -11.47 19.50 -6.59
C LEU A 59 -11.89 18.91 -5.24
N ASN A 60 -12.78 19.55 -4.51
CA ASN A 60 -13.24 19.06 -3.20
C ASN A 60 -13.93 17.69 -3.31
N LEU A 61 -14.85 17.55 -4.27
CA LEU A 61 -15.54 16.30 -4.58
C LEU A 61 -14.55 15.17 -4.93
N LEU A 62 -13.55 15.47 -5.78
CA LEU A 62 -12.58 14.48 -6.24
C LEU A 62 -11.55 14.09 -5.18
N LEU A 63 -11.20 15.01 -4.28
CA LEU A 63 -10.26 14.73 -3.18
C LEU A 63 -10.88 13.81 -2.11
N GLU A 64 -12.20 13.67 -2.05
CA GLU A 64 -12.89 12.68 -1.20
C GLU A 64 -12.85 11.26 -1.78
N GLN A 65 -12.63 11.13 -3.08
CA GLN A 65 -12.59 9.83 -3.74
C GLN A 65 -11.28 9.09 -3.41
N GLU A 66 -11.34 7.75 -3.38
CA GLU A 66 -10.16 6.91 -3.08
C GLU A 66 -9.05 7.10 -4.13
N VAL A 67 -9.44 7.30 -5.39
CA VAL A 67 -8.54 7.52 -6.52
C VAL A 67 -8.77 8.91 -7.09
N PHE A 68 -7.69 9.64 -7.29
CA PHE A 68 -7.72 10.94 -7.96
C PHE A 68 -7.50 10.75 -9.48
N PRO A 69 -8.24 11.48 -10.35
CA PRO A 69 -8.26 11.20 -11.79
C PRO A 69 -6.95 11.56 -12.53
N ILE A 70 -6.08 12.37 -11.93
CA ILE A 70 -4.79 12.75 -12.51
C ILE A 70 -3.63 12.50 -11.54
N LYS A 71 -2.42 12.31 -12.07
CA LYS A 71 -1.20 12.28 -11.27
C LYS A 71 -0.66 13.71 -11.15
N ASP A 72 -0.86 14.33 -10.00
CA ASP A 72 -0.36 15.68 -9.72
C ASP A 72 0.26 15.71 -8.30
N SER A 73 1.45 16.30 -8.19
CA SER A 73 2.26 16.29 -6.98
C SER A 73 1.60 17.04 -5.81
N TYR A 74 0.74 18.02 -6.10
CA TYR A 74 0.08 18.83 -5.07
C TYR A 74 -1.15 18.17 -4.47
N VAL A 75 -1.73 17.15 -5.13
CA VAL A 75 -2.97 16.49 -4.70
C VAL A 75 -2.83 15.89 -3.30
N ALA A 76 -1.68 15.29 -2.99
CA ALA A 76 -1.44 14.73 -1.66
C ALA A 76 -1.41 15.81 -0.57
N TYR A 77 -0.89 16.99 -0.88
CA TYR A 77 -0.89 18.13 0.04
C TYR A 77 -2.29 18.72 0.21
N LEU A 78 -3.01 18.95 -0.89
CA LEU A 78 -4.37 19.48 -0.90
C LEU A 78 -5.37 18.55 -0.17
N ARG A 79 -5.15 17.23 -0.25
CA ARG A 79 -5.95 16.25 0.50
C ARG A 79 -5.76 16.38 2.02
N ARG A 80 -4.54 16.68 2.47
CA ARG A 80 -4.18 16.86 3.89
C ARG A 80 -4.65 18.20 4.44
N ASP A 81 -4.56 19.25 3.64
CA ASP A 81 -4.91 20.61 4.04
C ASP A 81 -5.90 21.23 3.06
N ARG A 82 -7.18 21.18 3.40
CA ARG A 82 -8.27 21.72 2.56
C ARG A 82 -8.25 23.25 2.46
N THR A 83 -7.72 23.94 3.46
CA THR A 83 -7.58 25.41 3.43
C THR A 83 -6.57 25.87 2.37
N ALA A 84 -5.70 24.97 1.89
CA ALA A 84 -4.78 25.27 0.80
C ALA A 84 -5.50 25.52 -0.52
N ILE A 85 -6.75 25.07 -0.69
CA ILE A 85 -7.55 25.33 -1.89
C ILE A 85 -7.83 26.83 -2.03
N GLU A 86 -8.22 27.49 -0.93
CA GLU A 86 -8.50 28.93 -0.93
C GLU A 86 -7.22 29.76 -1.07
N ARG A 87 -6.14 29.34 -0.41
CA ARG A 87 -4.85 30.05 -0.43
C ARG A 87 -4.12 29.98 -1.77
N ASN A 88 -4.39 28.96 -2.60
CA ASN A 88 -3.64 28.69 -3.83
C ASN A 88 -4.54 28.67 -5.08
N PRO A 89 -5.22 29.78 -5.42
CA PRO A 89 -6.25 29.81 -6.46
C PRO A 89 -5.75 29.43 -7.85
N ASN A 90 -4.52 29.81 -8.21
CA ASN A 90 -3.94 29.51 -9.53
C ASN A 90 -3.65 28.01 -9.69
N THR A 91 -3.16 27.37 -8.64
CA THR A 91 -2.87 25.93 -8.62
C THR A 91 -4.16 25.12 -8.73
N VAL A 92 -5.19 25.52 -7.98
CA VAL A 92 -6.52 24.90 -8.04
C VAL A 92 -7.12 25.04 -9.43
N ASN A 93 -7.11 26.25 -10.00
CA ASN A 93 -7.63 26.49 -11.34
C ASN A 93 -6.90 25.65 -12.41
N ARG A 94 -5.58 25.54 -12.34
CA ARG A 94 -4.80 24.67 -13.24
C ARG A 94 -5.25 23.21 -13.15
N ILE A 95 -5.42 22.68 -11.94
CA ILE A 95 -5.82 21.29 -11.70
C ILE A 95 -7.25 21.06 -12.21
N GLU A 96 -8.20 21.90 -11.82
CA GLU A 96 -9.60 21.77 -12.23
C GLU A 96 -9.77 21.93 -13.74
N THR A 97 -9.07 22.87 -14.36
CA THR A 97 -9.06 23.02 -15.83
C THR A 97 -8.50 21.77 -16.51
N THR A 98 -7.43 21.18 -15.96
CA THR A 98 -6.86 19.93 -16.50
C THR A 98 -7.89 18.80 -16.44
N ILE A 99 -8.60 18.65 -15.33
CA ILE A 99 -9.63 17.63 -15.12
C ILE A 99 -10.83 17.87 -16.03
N ALA A 100 -11.29 19.11 -16.13
CA ALA A 100 -12.39 19.50 -17.00
C ALA A 100 -12.10 19.20 -18.48
N ASN A 101 -10.88 19.50 -18.93
CA ASN A 101 -10.43 19.22 -20.30
C ASN A 101 -10.36 17.73 -20.63
N MET A 102 -10.22 16.85 -19.64
CA MET A 102 -10.30 15.40 -19.87
C MET A 102 -11.74 14.94 -20.12
N GLY A 103 -12.74 15.66 -19.62
CA GLY A 103 -14.15 15.35 -19.76
C GLY A 103 -14.65 14.23 -18.85
N TYR A 104 -15.97 14.22 -18.63
CA TYR A 104 -16.66 13.33 -17.67
C TYR A 104 -16.30 11.85 -17.82
N GLN A 105 -16.30 11.32 -19.05
CA GLN A 105 -16.06 9.88 -19.29
C GLN A 105 -14.64 9.45 -18.90
N ASN A 106 -13.63 10.29 -19.14
CA ASN A 106 -12.25 9.98 -18.76
C ASN A 106 -12.06 10.12 -17.25
N VAL A 107 -12.66 11.13 -16.63
CA VAL A 107 -12.68 11.28 -15.16
C VAL A 107 -13.28 10.03 -14.51
N LEU A 108 -14.45 9.59 -14.97
CA LEU A 108 -15.11 8.38 -14.47
C LEU A 108 -14.24 7.14 -14.65
N ARG A 109 -13.58 7.00 -15.80
CA ARG A 109 -12.68 5.87 -16.09
C ARG A 109 -11.52 5.78 -15.11
N GLU A 110 -10.94 6.91 -14.73
CA GLU A 110 -9.77 6.97 -13.86
C GLU A 110 -10.13 6.76 -12.38
N ILE A 111 -11.20 7.40 -11.88
CA ILE A 111 -11.60 7.25 -10.47
C ILE A 111 -12.15 5.85 -10.17
N THR A 112 -12.74 5.18 -11.16
CA THR A 112 -13.24 3.79 -11.06
C THR A 112 -12.18 2.74 -11.40
N ARG A 113 -10.93 3.13 -11.65
CA ARG A 113 -9.88 2.17 -11.98
C ARG A 113 -9.78 1.08 -10.91
N PRO A 114 -9.43 -0.16 -11.26
CA PRO A 114 -9.25 -1.22 -10.27
C PRO A 114 -8.15 -0.89 -9.26
N ILE A 115 -8.13 -1.60 -8.13
CA ILE A 115 -6.99 -1.53 -7.21
C ILE A 115 -5.75 -2.01 -7.97
N GLU A 116 -4.64 -1.27 -7.84
CA GLU A 116 -3.37 -1.65 -8.46
C GLU A 116 -2.83 -2.92 -7.78
N ALA A 117 -2.37 -3.90 -8.56
CA ALA A 117 -1.86 -5.17 -8.03
C ALA A 117 -0.76 -4.96 -6.98
N ASN A 118 0.14 -3.98 -7.20
CA ASN A 118 1.22 -3.64 -6.27
C ASN A 118 0.69 -3.18 -4.90
N ARG A 119 -0.50 -2.55 -4.84
CA ARG A 119 -1.15 -2.15 -3.58
C ARG A 119 -1.79 -3.33 -2.84
N GLN A 120 -2.03 -4.45 -3.53
CA GLN A 120 -2.62 -5.66 -2.95
C GLN A 120 -1.56 -6.64 -2.45
N MET A 121 -0.32 -6.58 -2.95
CA MET A 121 0.77 -7.46 -2.54
C MET A 121 0.95 -7.51 -1.02
N GLY A 122 0.93 -6.37 -0.34
CA GLY A 122 1.03 -6.34 1.13
C GLY A 122 -0.06 -7.18 1.81
N GLN A 123 -1.30 -7.11 1.35
CA GLN A 123 -2.41 -7.88 1.92
C GLN A 123 -2.28 -9.38 1.60
N HIS A 124 -1.89 -9.73 0.36
CA HIS A 124 -1.66 -11.13 -0.01
C HIS A 124 -0.59 -11.78 0.85
N PHE A 125 0.49 -11.06 1.12
CA PHE A 125 1.53 -11.54 1.99
C PHE A 125 1.02 -11.77 3.42
N LYS A 126 0.27 -10.81 3.98
CA LYS A 126 -0.35 -10.96 5.31
C LYS A 126 -1.29 -12.16 5.35
N ASN A 127 -2.11 -12.36 4.33
CA ASN A 127 -3.02 -13.50 4.20
C ASN A 127 -2.26 -14.83 4.09
N TRP A 128 -1.18 -14.87 3.30
CA TRP A 128 -0.35 -16.05 3.13
C TRP A 128 0.35 -16.46 4.43
N VAL A 129 0.95 -15.50 5.14
CA VAL A 129 1.55 -15.75 6.47
C VAL A 129 0.51 -16.31 7.43
N ASN A 130 -0.73 -15.81 7.39
CA ASN A 130 -1.82 -16.31 8.25
C ASN A 130 -2.45 -17.63 7.77
N SER A 131 -2.14 -18.10 6.56
CA SER A 131 -2.72 -19.32 6.01
C SER A 131 -2.16 -20.60 6.66
N GLN A 132 -2.88 -21.70 6.47
CA GLN A 132 -2.44 -23.06 6.85
C GLN A 132 -1.21 -23.55 6.06
N TYR A 133 -0.91 -22.92 4.93
CA TYR A 133 0.24 -23.30 4.09
C TYR A 133 1.56 -22.72 4.61
N PHE A 134 1.49 -21.73 5.51
CA PHE A 134 2.67 -21.17 6.15
C PHE A 134 3.14 -22.10 7.27
N ARG A 135 4.32 -22.70 7.07
CA ARG A 135 4.82 -23.83 7.88
C ARG A 135 5.54 -23.44 9.16
N TYR A 136 5.80 -22.15 9.38
CA TYR A 136 6.48 -21.68 10.58
C TYR A 136 5.48 -21.31 11.66
N GLU A 137 5.87 -21.57 12.90
CA GLU A 137 5.11 -21.18 14.07
C GLU A 137 5.01 -19.65 14.15
N LYS A 138 3.89 -19.17 14.69
CA LYS A 138 3.53 -17.76 14.71
C LYS A 138 3.06 -17.39 16.11
N THR A 139 3.50 -16.25 16.62
CA THR A 139 3.05 -15.72 17.90
C THR A 139 2.81 -14.22 17.84
N ASN A 140 1.89 -13.73 18.66
CA ASN A 140 1.74 -12.31 18.98
C ASN A 140 2.19 -11.99 20.43
N ASP A 141 2.62 -13.01 21.18
CA ASP A 141 3.16 -12.84 22.53
C ASP A 141 4.66 -12.54 22.45
N ILE A 142 5.03 -11.34 22.90
CA ILE A 142 6.41 -10.85 22.92
C ILE A 142 7.28 -11.71 23.84
N ASN A 143 6.78 -12.10 25.01
CA ASN A 143 7.57 -12.89 25.96
C ASN A 143 7.85 -14.27 25.38
N HIS A 144 6.84 -14.91 24.79
CA HIS A 144 7.02 -16.17 24.09
C HIS A 144 7.99 -16.04 22.91
N PHE A 145 7.88 -14.95 22.13
CA PHE A 145 8.78 -14.67 21.02
C PHE A 145 10.25 -14.52 21.43
N LEU A 146 10.50 -13.86 22.56
CA LEU A 146 11.87 -13.59 23.04
C LEU A 146 12.52 -14.76 23.78
N THR A 147 11.72 -15.69 24.30
CA THR A 147 12.19 -16.83 25.11
C THR A 147 12.31 -18.13 24.31
N THR A 148 11.83 -18.16 23.07
CA THR A 148 11.79 -19.35 22.23
C THR A 148 13.09 -19.54 21.44
N ASP A 149 13.65 -20.76 21.49
CA ASP A 149 14.86 -21.17 20.77
C ASP A 149 14.56 -21.85 19.41
N THR A 150 13.31 -21.84 18.96
CA THR A 150 12.90 -22.37 17.65
C THR A 150 12.61 -21.24 16.67
N LEU A 151 12.51 -21.58 15.37
CA LEU A 151 12.14 -20.60 14.35
C LEU A 151 10.68 -20.20 14.50
N LEU A 152 10.48 -18.95 14.95
CA LEU A 152 9.19 -18.38 15.29
C LEU A 152 9.02 -17.02 14.58
N VAL A 153 7.81 -16.76 14.09
CA VAL A 153 7.44 -15.51 13.42
C VAL A 153 6.56 -14.69 14.35
N PHE A 154 7.00 -13.47 14.66
CA PHE A 154 6.19 -12.52 15.41
C PHE A 154 5.23 -11.80 14.48
N ILE A 155 3.95 -11.79 14.84
CA ILE A 155 2.88 -11.13 14.11
C ILE A 155 2.23 -10.11 15.03
N GLY A 156 2.23 -8.84 14.61
CA GLY A 156 1.60 -7.76 15.35
C GLY A 156 1.14 -6.63 14.43
N SER A 157 0.65 -5.54 15.02
CA SER A 157 0.46 -4.30 14.27
C SER A 157 1.80 -3.69 13.90
N ASP A 158 1.84 -2.88 12.83
CA ASP A 158 3.07 -2.20 12.40
C ASP A 158 3.74 -1.41 13.55
N LYS A 159 2.92 -0.85 14.45
CA LYS A 159 3.39 -0.15 15.66
C LYS A 159 4.08 -1.10 16.64
N VAL A 160 3.43 -2.20 17.02
CA VAL A 160 3.97 -3.15 18.00
C VAL A 160 5.23 -3.82 17.45
N MET A 161 5.25 -4.15 16.16
CA MET A 161 6.44 -4.71 15.52
C MET A 161 7.60 -3.71 15.46
N ALA A 162 7.32 -2.43 15.23
CA ALA A 162 8.33 -1.37 15.27
C ALA A 162 8.91 -1.19 16.69
N GLU A 163 8.07 -1.17 17.72
CA GLU A 163 8.49 -1.09 19.13
C GLU A 163 9.39 -2.29 19.49
N VAL A 164 8.95 -3.51 19.16
CA VAL A 164 9.73 -4.73 19.42
C VAL A 164 11.08 -4.72 18.67
N ALA A 165 11.09 -4.23 17.42
CA ALA A 165 12.31 -4.04 16.63
C ALA A 165 13.29 -3.04 17.25
N GLN A 166 12.77 -1.92 17.76
CA GLN A 166 13.57 -0.89 18.36
C GLN A 166 14.12 -1.34 19.71
N ASP A 167 13.24 -1.84 20.59
CA ASP A 167 13.54 -2.11 21.99
C ASP A 167 14.45 -3.34 22.19
N TYR A 168 14.22 -4.41 21.42
CA TYR A 168 14.93 -5.69 21.59
C TYR A 168 15.98 -5.97 20.51
N PHE A 169 15.91 -5.27 19.37
CA PHE A 169 16.76 -5.52 18.20
C PHE A 169 17.61 -4.33 17.76
N GLY A 170 17.48 -3.17 18.42
CA GLY A 170 18.27 -1.98 18.08
C GLY A 170 17.99 -1.46 16.67
N TYR A 171 16.80 -1.75 16.12
CA TYR A 171 16.42 -1.28 14.81
C TYR A 171 16.13 0.21 14.84
N GLN A 172 16.94 1.00 14.13
CA GLN A 172 16.86 2.47 14.12
C GLN A 172 16.26 3.04 12.82
N ALA A 173 15.81 2.21 11.89
CA ALA A 173 15.34 2.72 10.61
C ALA A 173 13.94 3.35 10.74
N VAL A 174 13.69 4.35 9.90
CA VAL A 174 12.41 5.11 9.83
C VAL A 174 11.26 4.27 9.24
N VAL A 175 11.54 3.08 8.73
CA VAL A 175 10.55 2.24 8.04
C VAL A 175 10.07 1.15 8.98
N ASN A 176 8.76 1.07 9.22
CA ASN A 176 8.20 0.03 10.07
C ASN A 176 8.51 -1.37 9.50
N PRO A 177 8.96 -2.32 10.35
CA PRO A 177 9.17 -3.70 9.95
C PRO A 177 7.83 -4.35 9.59
N VAL A 178 7.84 -5.22 8.57
CA VAL A 178 6.65 -5.94 8.12
C VAL A 178 6.44 -7.21 8.94
N TYR A 179 7.52 -7.92 9.27
CA TYR A 179 7.56 -9.06 10.20
C TYR A 179 8.93 -9.17 10.86
N LEU A 180 8.97 -9.83 12.03
CA LEU A 180 10.20 -10.21 12.71
C LEU A 180 10.27 -11.73 12.81
N SER A 181 11.42 -12.31 12.46
CA SER A 181 11.66 -13.76 12.56
C SER A 181 12.98 -14.04 13.26
N PHE A 182 13.00 -15.08 14.09
CA PHE A 182 14.20 -15.55 14.76
C PHE A 182 14.62 -16.91 14.25
N THR A 183 15.91 -17.12 14.01
CA THR A 183 16.47 -18.46 13.84
C THR A 183 17.49 -18.70 14.94
N SER A 184 17.36 -19.81 15.67
CA SER A 184 18.34 -20.20 16.69
C SER A 184 19.67 -20.58 16.04
N ARG A 185 20.60 -19.63 16.13
CA ARG A 185 21.98 -19.76 16.60
C ARG A 185 22.65 -18.40 16.44
N ASN A 186 22.95 -17.77 17.57
CA ASN A 186 23.56 -16.44 17.73
C ASN A 186 22.61 -15.25 17.54
N PHE A 187 22.55 -14.41 18.58
CA PHE A 187 22.01 -13.04 18.59
C PHE A 187 22.47 -12.18 17.40
N SER A 188 23.55 -12.58 16.72
CA SER A 188 24.14 -11.94 15.55
C SER A 188 23.44 -12.25 14.21
N SER A 189 22.47 -13.17 14.18
CA SER A 189 21.77 -13.56 12.93
C SER A 189 20.25 -13.40 13.05
N LYS A 190 19.80 -12.20 13.45
CA LYS A 190 18.39 -11.83 13.46
C LYS A 190 17.98 -11.40 12.05
N LEU A 191 17.07 -12.15 11.42
CA LEU A 191 16.52 -11.78 10.12
C LEU A 191 15.29 -10.89 10.35
N ILE A 192 15.48 -9.57 10.29
CA ILE A 192 14.37 -8.65 10.08
C ILE A 192 13.98 -8.81 8.61
N ALA A 193 12.94 -9.63 8.35
CA ALA A 193 12.39 -9.77 7.03
C ALA A 193 11.58 -8.51 6.69
N GLN A 194 12.28 -7.44 6.33
CA GLN A 194 11.68 -6.34 5.59
C GLN A 194 11.55 -6.80 4.13
N ILE A 195 10.50 -7.55 3.80
CA ILE A 195 10.07 -7.69 2.41
C ILE A 195 9.35 -6.40 2.03
N SER A 196 10.12 -5.30 1.95
CA SER A 196 9.72 -4.13 1.18
C SER A 196 9.94 -4.46 -0.28
N LEU A 197 8.97 -5.14 -0.90
CA LEU A 197 8.77 -4.96 -2.34
C LEU A 197 8.13 -3.58 -2.54
N LYS A 198 8.92 -2.53 -2.28
CA LYS A 198 8.69 -1.25 -2.94
C LYS A 198 9.29 -1.39 -4.33
N VAL A 199 8.46 -1.82 -5.28
CA VAL A 199 8.61 -1.43 -6.68
C VAL A 199 7.71 -0.22 -6.89
#